data_AF-A0A7X8SI99-F1
#
_entry.id   AF-A0A7X8SI99-F1
#
_cell.length_a   1.000
_cell.length_b   1.000
_cell.length_c   1.000
_cell.angle_alpha   90.00
_cell.angle_beta   90.00
_cell.angle_gamma   90.00
#
_symmetry.space_group_name_H-M   'P 1'
#
loop_
_entity.id
_entity.type
_entity.pdbx_description
1 polymer ?
#
loop_
_entity_poly.entity_id
_entity_poly.type
_entity_poly.pdbx_seq_one_letter_code
_entity_poly.pdbx_strand_id
1 'polypeptide(L)'
;METILDILAVVILIVEVILLYKLRENRFNDNLTGAVRGMVLVGIVLFPILAILLGNYHVFVSTKESTACQSCHVMAPMANDMMFDQKSQTLAARHYQNGWIAEHECYSCHADYGFQGTMKAKLDGYRHLMRYVTKTYEEPIRYRGEFNSMNCYGCHEGSRTFEAVDEHQPVVENLKSDDPSISCLNCHGRAHPEPSRRTPGHKDYKWLADPKVKEVMSVSNPEEIKEYISTLAVSKN
;
A
#
# COMPACT_ATOMS: atom_id res chain seq x y z
N MET A 1 -2.69 -14.99 -11.20
CA MET A 1 -3.11 -15.77 -10.00
C MET A 1 -4.35 -15.17 -9.35
N GLU A 2 -4.43 -13.85 -9.18
CA GLU A 2 -5.58 -13.17 -8.56
C GLU A 2 -6.92 -13.50 -9.23
N THR A 3 -6.99 -13.45 -10.56
CA THR A 3 -8.21 -13.79 -11.32
C THR A 3 -8.69 -15.22 -11.10
N ILE A 4 -7.77 -16.16 -10.84
CA ILE A 4 -8.11 -17.57 -10.58
C ILE A 4 -8.67 -17.72 -9.17
N LEU A 5 -8.10 -16.99 -8.20
CA LEU A 5 -8.58 -16.96 -6.81
C LEU A 5 -9.98 -16.33 -6.72
N ASP A 6 -10.23 -15.25 -7.46
CA ASP A 6 -11.54 -14.59 -7.50
C ASP A 6 -12.62 -15.52 -8.08
N ILE A 7 -12.31 -16.19 -9.19
CA ILE A 7 -13.22 -17.17 -9.80
C ILE A 7 -13.49 -18.34 -8.84
N LEU A 8 -12.46 -18.85 -8.16
CA LEU A 8 -12.61 -19.92 -7.17
C LEU A 8 -13.51 -19.49 -5.99
N ALA A 9 -13.33 -18.27 -5.48
CA ALA A 9 -14.13 -17.75 -4.38
C ALA A 9 -15.62 -17.64 -4.77
N VAL A 10 -15.92 -17.16 -5.98
CA VAL A 10 -17.30 -17.08 -6.49
C VAL A 10 -17.91 -18.47 -6.67
N VAL A 11 -17.14 -19.43 -7.19
CA VAL A 11 -17.59 -20.83 -7.36
C VAL A 11 -17.89 -21.47 -6.00
N ILE A 12 -17.02 -21.28 -5.00
CA ILE A 12 -17.22 -21.79 -3.63
C ILE A 12 -18.51 -21.22 -3.02
N LEU A 13 -18.73 -19.91 -3.15
CA LEU A 13 -19.95 -19.26 -2.66
C LEU A 13 -21.21 -19.84 -3.32
N ILE A 14 -21.20 -20.05 -4.64
CA ILE A 14 -22.33 -20.66 -5.36
C ILE A 14 -22.59 -22.08 -4.87
N VAL A 15 -21.53 -22.88 -4.69
CA VAL A 15 -21.64 -24.25 -4.18
C VAL A 15 -22.21 -24.27 -2.76
N GLU A 16 -21.78 -23.37 -1.88
CA GLU A 16 -22.32 -23.23 -0.52
C GLU A 16 -23.80 -22.87 -0.53
N VAL A 17 -24.21 -21.92 -1.36
CA VAL A 17 -25.63 -21.51 -1.49
C VAL A 17 -26.49 -22.66 -2.00
N ILE A 18 -26.00 -23.44 -2.98
CA ILE A 18 -26.68 -24.63 -3.50
C ILE A 18 -26.77 -25.72 -2.43
N LEU A 19 -25.70 -25.96 -1.67
CA LEU A 19 -25.69 -26.93 -0.57
C LEU A 19 -26.67 -26.53 0.54
N LEU A 20 -26.71 -25.25 0.92
CA LEU A 20 -27.66 -24.68 1.86
C LEU A 20 -29.11 -24.87 1.38
N TYR A 21 -29.38 -24.56 0.11
CA TYR A 21 -30.69 -24.71 -0.49
C TYR A 21 -31.14 -26.18 -0.47
N LYS A 22 -30.28 -27.11 -0.91
CA LYS A 22 -30.59 -28.55 -0.92
C LYS A 22 -30.76 -29.13 0.48
N LEU A 23 -29.99 -28.66 1.47
CA LEU A 23 -30.18 -29.03 2.88
C LEU A 23 -31.52 -28.55 3.42
N ARG A 24 -31.92 -27.32 3.06
CA ARG A 24 -33.19 -26.75 3.49
C ARG A 24 -34.37 -27.48 2.87
N GLU A 25 -34.30 -27.76 1.57
CA GLU A 25 -35.32 -28.49 0.81
C GLU A 25 -35.47 -29.93 1.33
N ASN A 26 -34.36 -30.62 1.62
CA ASN A 26 -34.36 -32.01 2.10
C ASN A 26 -34.31 -32.14 3.63
N ARG A 27 -34.68 -31.10 4.38
CA ARG A 27 -34.67 -31.09 5.86
C ARG A 27 -35.42 -32.29 6.47
N PHE A 28 -36.53 -32.69 5.85
CA PHE A 28 -37.42 -33.75 6.32
C PHE A 28 -37.21 -35.09 5.59
N ASN A 29 -36.14 -35.21 4.81
CA ASN A 29 -35.88 -36.42 4.02
C ASN A 29 -35.06 -37.41 4.86
N ASP A 30 -35.67 -38.52 5.28
CA ASP A 30 -35.10 -39.52 6.22
C ASP A 30 -33.85 -40.25 5.67
N ASN A 31 -33.55 -40.08 4.38
CA ASN A 31 -32.41 -40.71 3.71
C ASN A 31 -31.05 -40.06 3.98
N LEU A 32 -31.00 -38.89 4.65
CA LEU A 32 -29.75 -38.21 5.01
C LEU A 32 -29.35 -38.54 6.44
N THR A 33 -28.27 -39.31 6.60
CA THR A 33 -27.71 -39.66 7.91
C THR A 33 -27.34 -38.40 8.72
N GLY A 34 -27.57 -38.43 10.03
CA GLY A 34 -27.26 -37.30 10.92
C GLY A 34 -25.80 -36.81 10.82
N ALA A 35 -24.86 -37.73 10.55
CA ALA A 35 -23.45 -37.41 10.32
C ALA A 35 -23.22 -36.53 9.08
N VAL A 36 -23.92 -36.79 7.97
CA VAL A 36 -23.82 -35.99 6.73
C VAL A 36 -24.40 -34.60 6.97
N ARG A 37 -25.55 -34.51 7.64
CA ARG A 37 -26.16 -33.22 8.00
C ARG A 37 -25.22 -32.38 8.88
N GLY A 38 -24.57 -33.01 9.87
CA GLY A 38 -23.57 -32.36 10.72
C GLY A 38 -22.35 -31.86 9.95
N MET A 39 -21.78 -32.69 9.06
CA MET A 39 -20.63 -32.30 8.22
C MET A 39 -20.95 -31.12 7.31
N VAL A 40 -22.11 -31.13 6.64
CA VAL A 40 -22.47 -30.03 5.74
C VAL A 40 -22.75 -28.75 6.54
N LEU A 41 -23.35 -28.84 7.73
CA LEU A 41 -23.54 -27.69 8.61
C LEU A 41 -22.20 -27.09 9.09
N VAL A 42 -21.23 -27.92 9.44
CA VAL A 42 -19.86 -27.48 9.74
C VAL A 42 -19.21 -26.83 8.53
N GLY A 43 -19.34 -27.42 7.34
CA GLY A 43 -18.82 -26.85 6.09
C GLY A 43 -19.37 -25.46 5.81
N ILE A 44 -20.69 -25.28 5.89
CA ILE A 44 -21.37 -23.99 5.66
C ILE A 44 -20.92 -22.90 6.66
N VAL A 45 -20.48 -23.26 7.86
CA VAL A 45 -19.97 -22.26 8.82
C VAL A 45 -18.48 -22.03 8.63
N LEU A 46 -17.71 -23.11 8.47
CA LEU A 46 -16.26 -23.07 8.44
C LEU A 46 -15.71 -22.44 7.15
N PHE A 47 -16.28 -22.78 5.99
CA PHE A 47 -15.79 -22.28 4.71
C PHE A 47 -15.99 -20.75 4.54
N PRO A 48 -17.15 -20.14 4.89
CA PRO A 48 -17.29 -18.69 4.82
C PRO A 48 -16.37 -17.96 5.80
N ILE A 49 -16.19 -18.49 7.02
CA ILE A 49 -15.25 -17.92 7.98
C ILE A 49 -13.83 -17.94 7.41
N LEU A 50 -13.40 -19.06 6.84
CA LEU A 50 -12.09 -19.18 6.23
C LEU A 50 -11.93 -18.24 5.04
N ALA A 51 -12.94 -18.13 4.18
CA ALA A 51 -12.95 -17.21 3.05
C ALA A 51 -12.85 -15.74 3.49
N ILE A 52 -13.60 -15.35 4.52
CA ILE A 52 -13.52 -14.00 5.11
C ILE A 52 -12.12 -13.75 5.66
N LEU A 53 -11.54 -14.69 6.42
CA LEU A 53 -10.20 -14.53 6.99
C LEU A 53 -9.13 -14.40 5.91
N LEU A 54 -9.14 -15.27 4.91
CA LEU A 54 -8.18 -15.24 3.80
C LEU A 54 -8.35 -13.99 2.94
N GLY A 55 -9.58 -13.60 2.63
CA GLY A 55 -9.88 -12.38 1.88
C GLY A 55 -9.41 -11.13 2.62
N ASN A 56 -9.70 -11.02 3.92
CA ASN A 56 -9.22 -9.90 4.73
C ASN A 56 -7.69 -9.90 4.83
N TYR A 57 -7.05 -11.06 4.98
CA TYR A 57 -5.59 -11.15 5.00
C TYR A 57 -4.98 -10.67 3.68
N HIS A 58 -5.53 -11.11 2.54
CA HIS A 58 -5.05 -10.68 1.22
C HIS A 58 -5.18 -9.17 1.05
N VAL A 59 -6.36 -8.59 1.35
CA VAL A 59 -6.57 -7.12 1.32
C VAL A 59 -5.63 -6.41 2.27
N PHE A 60 -5.40 -6.97 3.46
CA PHE A 60 -4.51 -6.38 4.46
C PHE A 60 -3.05 -6.29 3.99
N VAL A 61 -2.59 -7.30 3.25
CA VAL A 61 -1.25 -7.32 2.65
C VAL A 61 -1.19 -6.42 1.42
N SER A 62 -2.13 -6.57 0.47
CA SER A 62 -2.11 -5.81 -0.79
C SER A 62 -2.30 -4.30 -0.62
N THR A 63 -2.94 -3.87 0.45
CA THR A 63 -3.04 -2.43 0.80
C THR A 63 -1.73 -1.83 1.32
N LYS A 64 -0.62 -2.57 1.31
CA LYS A 64 0.74 -2.05 1.54
C LYS A 64 1.44 -1.67 0.24
N GLU A 65 0.93 -2.13 -0.90
CA GLU A 65 1.54 -1.83 -2.20
C GLU A 65 1.48 -0.35 -2.55
N SER A 66 2.54 0.13 -3.19
CA SER A 66 2.58 1.50 -3.72
C SER A 66 1.48 1.75 -4.76
N THR A 67 1.13 0.73 -5.54
CA THR A 67 0.03 0.76 -6.52
C THR A 67 -1.34 0.91 -5.86
N ALA A 68 -1.56 0.30 -4.68
CA ALA A 68 -2.78 0.47 -3.92
C ALA A 68 -2.94 1.92 -3.45
N CYS A 69 -1.85 2.56 -3.03
CA CYS A 69 -1.86 3.97 -2.65
C CYS A 69 -2.11 4.89 -3.86
N GLN A 70 -1.48 4.59 -5.00
CA GLN A 70 -1.62 5.34 -6.26
C GLN A 70 -3.03 5.24 -6.85
N SER A 71 -3.79 4.19 -6.53
CA SER A 71 -5.15 4.01 -7.05
C SER A 71 -6.10 5.18 -6.72
N CYS A 72 -5.80 5.94 -5.68
CA CYS A 72 -6.48 7.19 -5.37
C CYS A 72 -5.90 8.36 -6.17
N HIS A 73 -6.72 9.07 -6.97
CA HIS A 73 -6.25 10.23 -7.76
C HIS A 73 -5.57 11.32 -6.92
N VAL A 74 -5.98 11.49 -5.66
CA VAL A 74 -5.41 12.48 -4.73
C VAL A 74 -3.97 12.17 -4.32
N MET A 75 -3.53 10.92 -4.48
CA MET A 75 -2.13 10.49 -4.25
C MET A 75 -1.27 10.59 -5.52
N ALA A 76 -1.87 10.80 -6.69
CA ALA A 76 -1.17 10.83 -7.97
C ALA A 76 0.03 11.80 -7.98
N PRO A 77 -0.02 13.01 -7.38
CA PRO A 77 1.14 13.90 -7.40
C PRO A 77 2.38 13.36 -6.69
N MET A 78 2.22 12.55 -5.64
CA MET A 78 3.34 11.92 -4.93
C MET A 78 3.80 10.66 -5.67
N ALA A 79 2.85 9.83 -6.10
CA ALA A 79 3.16 8.60 -6.83
C ALA A 79 3.80 8.86 -8.19
N ASN A 80 3.34 9.87 -8.93
CA ASN A 80 3.86 10.16 -10.27
C ASN A 80 5.27 10.73 -10.25
N ASP A 81 5.57 11.59 -9.27
CA ASP A 81 6.93 12.07 -9.03
C ASP A 81 7.88 10.92 -8.68
N MET A 82 7.44 10.00 -7.82
CA MET A 82 8.22 8.85 -7.41
C MET A 82 8.47 7.86 -8.57
N MET A 83 7.41 7.50 -9.30
CA MET A 83 7.40 6.36 -10.22
C MET A 83 7.72 6.74 -11.68
N PHE A 84 7.41 7.97 -12.11
CA PHE A 84 7.49 8.36 -13.53
C PHE A 84 8.38 9.58 -13.82
N ASP A 85 8.69 10.43 -12.83
CA ASP A 85 9.63 11.53 -13.03
C ASP A 85 11.07 11.04 -12.81
N GLN A 86 11.70 10.57 -13.90
CA GLN A 86 13.10 10.11 -13.90
C GLN A 86 14.12 11.18 -13.45
N LYS A 87 13.73 12.46 -13.49
CA LYS A 87 14.61 13.56 -13.07
C LYS A 87 14.36 13.98 -11.62
N SER A 88 13.32 13.45 -10.98
CA SER A 88 12.99 13.82 -9.62
C SER A 88 14.10 13.45 -8.66
N GLN A 89 14.43 14.40 -7.79
CA GLN A 89 15.42 14.26 -6.72
C GLN A 89 14.76 14.22 -5.34
N THR A 90 13.44 14.04 -5.28
CA THR A 90 12.75 13.82 -4.00
C THR A 90 13.22 12.53 -3.36
N LEU A 91 13.15 12.43 -2.04
CA LEU A 91 13.62 11.21 -1.36
C LEU A 91 12.83 9.98 -1.81
N ALA A 92 11.50 10.10 -1.99
CA ALA A 92 10.69 9.00 -2.49
C ALA A 92 11.13 8.56 -3.89
N ALA A 93 11.33 9.49 -4.83
CA ALA A 93 11.80 9.14 -6.17
C ALA A 93 13.17 8.45 -6.14
N ARG A 94 14.10 8.93 -5.32
CA ARG A 94 15.43 8.32 -5.19
C ARG A 94 15.38 6.90 -4.63
N HIS A 95 14.55 6.64 -3.61
CA HIS A 95 14.45 5.30 -3.03
C HIS A 95 13.78 4.31 -4.00
N TYR A 96 12.78 4.76 -4.76
CA TYR A 96 12.09 3.97 -5.77
C TYR A 96 13.00 3.67 -6.97
N GLN A 97 13.61 4.69 -7.55
CA GLN A 97 14.42 4.57 -8.78
C GLN A 97 15.71 3.77 -8.57
N ASN A 98 16.28 3.80 -7.36
CA ASN A 98 17.43 2.95 -7.02
C ASN A 98 17.02 1.52 -6.60
N GLY A 99 15.72 1.23 -6.53
CA GLY A 99 15.21 -0.09 -6.19
C GLY A 99 15.44 -0.50 -4.74
N TRP A 100 15.59 0.46 -3.82
CA TRP A 100 15.86 0.14 -2.41
C TRP A 100 14.63 -0.39 -1.68
N ILE A 101 13.43 0.14 -1.98
CA ILE A 101 12.16 -0.22 -1.32
C ILE A 101 10.93 -0.17 -2.28
N ALA A 102 11.15 -0.44 -3.57
CA ALA A 102 10.22 -0.10 -4.67
C ALA A 102 8.77 -0.63 -4.55
N GLU A 103 8.55 -1.83 -4.00
CA GLU A 103 7.23 -2.47 -3.99
C GLU A 103 6.29 -1.84 -2.94
N HIS A 104 6.75 -1.73 -1.69
CA HIS A 104 5.97 -1.22 -0.55
C HIS A 104 6.43 0.17 -0.08
N GLU A 105 6.93 1.01 -0.98
CA GLU A 105 7.64 2.24 -0.66
C GLU A 105 6.81 3.23 0.19
N CYS A 106 5.57 3.46 -0.23
CA CYS A 106 4.63 4.32 0.49
C CYS A 106 4.43 3.82 1.92
N TYR A 107 4.21 2.51 2.07
CA TYR A 107 3.97 1.88 3.36
C TYR A 107 5.22 1.86 4.24
N SER A 108 6.40 1.62 3.66
CA SER A 108 7.67 1.51 4.38
C SER A 108 8.08 2.83 5.06
N CYS A 109 7.72 3.96 4.45
CA CYS A 109 7.96 5.27 5.06
C CYS A 109 6.80 5.72 5.98
N HIS A 110 5.56 5.48 5.57
CA HIS A 110 4.37 6.05 6.24
C HIS A 110 3.72 5.17 7.30
N ALA A 111 4.12 3.90 7.41
CA ALA A 111 3.72 3.04 8.52
C ALA A 111 4.86 2.92 9.51
N ASP A 112 4.57 3.20 10.78
CA ASP A 112 5.53 2.94 11.85
C ASP A 112 5.80 1.44 11.97
N TYR A 113 7.01 1.08 12.38
CA TYR A 113 7.43 -0.30 12.57
C TYR A 113 6.58 -1.05 13.63
N GLY A 114 6.51 -2.37 13.46
CA GLY A 114 5.83 -3.27 14.38
C GLY A 114 4.31 -3.35 14.20
N PHE A 115 3.68 -4.17 15.03
CA PHE A 115 2.25 -4.46 14.93
C PHE A 115 1.37 -3.22 15.20
N GLN A 116 1.72 -2.42 16.21
CA GLN A 116 0.98 -1.21 16.57
C GLN A 116 1.06 -0.15 15.46
N GLY A 117 2.25 0.07 14.89
CA GLY A 117 2.43 0.99 13.77
C GLY A 117 1.68 0.55 12.52
N THR A 118 1.71 -0.75 12.23
CA THR A 118 0.89 -1.36 11.18
C THR A 118 -0.61 -1.11 11.39
N MET A 119 -1.14 -1.33 12.59
CA MET A 119 -2.56 -1.08 12.90
C MET A 119 -2.93 0.39 12.76
N LYS A 120 -2.10 1.29 13.29
CA LYS A 120 -2.30 2.74 13.19
C LYS A 120 -2.37 3.19 11.72
N ALA A 121 -1.43 2.75 10.89
CA ALA A 121 -1.40 3.07 9.47
C ALA A 121 -2.67 2.60 8.74
N LYS A 122 -3.20 1.42 9.08
CA LYS A 122 -4.45 0.92 8.49
C LYS A 122 -5.68 1.73 8.93
N LEU A 123 -5.75 2.12 10.20
CA LEU A 123 -6.81 3.01 10.71
C LEU A 123 -6.77 4.39 10.04
N ASP A 124 -5.57 4.94 9.83
CA ASP A 124 -5.38 6.17 9.07
C ASP A 124 -5.79 6.00 7.60
N GLY A 125 -5.51 4.84 7.00
CA GLY A 125 -6.02 4.46 5.68
C GLY A 125 -7.55 4.51 5.58
N TYR A 126 -8.27 3.96 6.56
CA TYR A 126 -9.74 4.05 6.63
C TYR A 126 -10.21 5.51 6.74
N ARG A 127 -9.54 6.32 7.55
CA ARG A 127 -9.82 7.76 7.66
C ARG A 127 -9.61 8.47 6.31
N HIS A 128 -8.56 8.14 5.57
CA HIS A 128 -8.33 8.69 4.23
C HIS A 128 -9.43 8.28 3.25
N LEU A 129 -9.81 7.01 3.24
CA LEU A 129 -10.94 6.51 2.44
C LEU A 129 -12.24 7.26 2.76
N MET A 130 -12.55 7.45 4.04
CA MET A 130 -13.74 8.20 4.45
C MET A 130 -13.71 9.64 3.97
N ARG A 131 -12.57 10.33 4.09
CA ARG A 131 -12.42 11.70 3.58
C ARG A 131 -12.54 11.78 2.07
N TYR A 132 -11.99 10.80 1.36
CA TYR A 132 -12.07 10.69 -0.09
C TYR A 132 -13.51 10.50 -0.56
N VAL A 133 -14.23 9.51 -0.02
CA VAL A 133 -15.62 9.20 -0.38
C VAL A 133 -16.56 10.35 -0.04
N THR A 134 -16.35 11.01 1.11
CA THR A 134 -17.17 12.16 1.54
C THR A 134 -16.74 13.49 0.91
N LYS A 135 -15.64 13.52 0.14
CA LYS A 135 -15.04 14.72 -0.45
C LYS A 135 -14.73 15.82 0.58
N THR A 136 -14.31 15.43 1.79
CA THR A 136 -13.96 16.33 2.90
C THR A 136 -12.45 16.53 3.05
N TYR A 137 -11.73 16.47 1.91
CA TYR A 137 -10.29 16.74 1.82
C TYR A 137 -10.05 18.05 1.07
N GLU A 138 -8.87 18.64 1.29
CA GLU A 138 -8.43 19.85 0.63
C GLU A 138 -7.12 19.59 -0.10
N GLU A 139 -6.98 20.17 -1.30
CA GLU A 139 -5.75 20.12 -2.09
C GLU A 139 -4.94 21.41 -1.90
N PRO A 140 -3.59 21.32 -1.85
CA PRO A 140 -2.79 20.11 -1.90
C PRO A 140 -2.85 19.33 -0.59
N ILE A 141 -2.86 17.99 -0.67
CA ILE A 141 -2.78 17.15 0.53
C ILE A 141 -1.49 17.44 1.29
N ARG A 142 -1.64 17.57 2.61
CA ARG A 142 -0.56 17.76 3.58
C ARG A 142 -0.54 16.60 4.56
N TYR A 143 0.66 16.18 4.93
CA TYR A 143 0.86 15.25 6.02
C TYR A 143 0.31 15.87 7.32
N ARG A 144 -0.38 15.07 8.13
CA ARG A 144 -0.96 15.50 9.41
C ARG A 144 -0.19 14.86 10.56
N GLY A 145 0.27 15.69 11.49
CA GLY A 145 1.15 15.26 12.57
C GLY A 145 2.62 15.33 12.15
N GLU A 146 3.46 14.65 12.92
CA GLU A 146 4.90 14.59 12.69
C GLU A 146 5.30 13.27 12.03
N PHE A 147 6.26 13.36 11.11
CA PHE A 147 6.79 12.18 10.46
C PHE A 147 7.81 11.52 11.38
N ASN A 148 7.59 10.24 11.69
CA ASN A 148 8.47 9.49 12.57
C ASN A 148 9.79 9.19 11.86
N SER A 149 10.83 9.96 12.19
CA SER A 149 12.14 9.83 11.55
C SER A 149 12.90 8.57 11.97
N MET A 150 12.42 7.83 12.99
CA MET A 150 12.90 6.47 13.26
C MET A 150 12.59 5.50 12.12
N ASN A 151 11.59 5.80 11.27
CA ASN A 151 11.30 4.96 10.10
C ASN A 151 12.46 4.98 9.09
N CYS A 152 13.16 6.11 8.97
CA CYS A 152 14.40 6.20 8.20
C CYS A 152 15.50 5.35 8.83
N TYR A 153 15.69 5.51 10.15
CA TYR A 153 16.75 4.81 10.88
C TYR A 153 16.64 3.28 10.75
N GLY A 154 15.43 2.72 10.74
CA GLY A 154 15.22 1.27 10.60
C GLY A 154 15.88 0.63 9.36
N CYS A 155 16.04 1.39 8.26
CA CYS A 155 16.76 0.92 7.07
C CYS A 155 18.20 1.46 6.97
N HIS A 156 18.50 2.58 7.63
CA HIS A 156 19.79 3.25 7.55
C HIS A 156 20.78 2.79 8.62
N GLU A 157 20.30 2.28 9.75
CA GLU A 157 21.10 1.70 10.83
C GLU A 157 22.00 0.59 10.30
N GLY A 158 23.28 0.61 10.69
CA GLY A 158 24.26 -0.40 10.27
C GLY A 158 24.74 -0.27 8.82
N SER A 159 24.24 0.69 8.05
CA SER A 159 24.74 0.93 6.70
C SER A 159 26.05 1.71 6.74
N ARG A 160 27.05 1.27 5.95
CA ARG A 160 28.37 1.91 5.90
C ARG A 160 28.31 3.41 5.57
N THR A 161 27.38 3.81 4.71
CA THR A 161 27.21 5.21 4.31
C THR A 161 26.60 6.06 5.42
N PHE A 162 25.74 5.48 6.26
CA PHE A 162 25.19 6.16 7.41
C PHE A 162 26.22 6.29 8.54
N GLU A 163 26.95 5.20 8.84
CA GLU A 163 27.97 5.18 9.90
C GLU A 163 29.21 6.03 9.58
N ALA A 164 29.46 6.32 8.31
CA ALA A 164 30.59 7.16 7.88
C ALA A 164 30.43 8.66 8.18
N VAL A 165 29.26 9.09 8.68
CA VAL A 165 28.96 10.49 8.98
C VAL A 165 28.72 10.63 10.48
N ASP A 166 29.69 11.22 11.18
CA ASP A 166 29.69 11.34 12.64
C ASP A 166 28.49 12.16 13.15
N GLU A 167 28.02 13.13 12.37
CA GLU A 167 26.88 13.98 12.69
C GLU A 167 25.54 13.22 12.81
N HIS A 168 25.46 11.98 12.29
CA HIS A 168 24.24 11.17 12.47
C HIS A 168 24.05 10.69 13.91
N GLN A 169 25.11 10.50 14.69
CA GLN A 169 25.00 9.98 16.06
C GLN A 169 24.15 10.87 16.99
N PRO A 170 24.43 12.18 17.15
CA PRO A 170 23.59 13.03 17.98
C PRO A 170 22.15 13.17 17.45
N VAL A 171 21.94 13.01 16.14
CA VAL A 171 20.58 13.00 15.56
C VAL A 171 19.85 11.73 16.00
N VAL A 172 20.48 10.56 15.95
CA VAL A 172 19.89 9.30 16.43
C VAL A 172 19.57 9.35 17.92
N GLU A 173 20.44 9.94 18.73
CA GLU A 173 20.19 10.16 20.15
C GLU A 173 18.95 11.06 20.37
N ASN A 174 18.83 12.15 19.60
CA ASN A 174 17.64 13.01 19.63
C ASN A 174 16.37 12.25 19.22
N LEU A 175 16.42 11.43 18.17
CA LEU A 175 15.29 10.63 17.69
C LEU A 175 14.81 9.58 18.69
N LYS A 176 15.70 9.10 19.56
CA LYS A 176 15.38 8.14 20.64
C LYS A 176 14.90 8.81 21.92
N SER A 177 14.95 10.14 22.01
CA SER A 177 14.45 10.88 23.17
C SER A 177 12.92 10.96 23.19
N ASP A 178 12.35 11.33 24.34
CA ASP A 178 10.90 11.44 24.51
C ASP A 178 10.28 12.60 23.70
N ASP A 179 11.08 13.61 23.32
CA ASP A 179 10.65 14.79 22.58
C ASP A 179 11.66 15.13 21.46
N PRO A 180 11.65 14.38 20.35
CA PRO A 180 12.58 14.57 19.25
C PRO A 180 12.29 15.89 18.53
N SER A 181 13.32 16.71 18.38
CA SER A 181 13.24 18.04 17.76
C SER A 181 13.92 18.12 16.40
N ILE A 182 14.66 17.08 16.01
CA ILE A 182 15.40 16.97 14.75
C ILE A 182 14.82 15.80 13.95
N SER A 183 14.62 16.02 12.65
CA SER A 183 14.21 15.02 11.66
C SER A 183 15.30 14.84 10.61
N CYS A 184 15.40 13.64 10.05
CA CYS A 184 16.25 13.38 8.87
C CYS A 184 15.92 14.34 7.71
N LEU A 185 14.66 14.77 7.59
CA LEU A 185 14.20 15.69 6.55
C LEU A 185 14.73 17.12 6.71
N ASN A 186 15.26 17.50 7.88
CA ASN A 186 15.90 18.80 8.06
C ASN A 186 17.17 18.94 7.21
N CYS A 187 17.85 17.83 6.88
CA CYS A 187 19.10 17.82 6.11
C CYS A 187 18.98 17.08 4.77
N HIS A 188 18.23 15.97 4.70
CA HIS A 188 18.15 15.11 3.50
C HIS A 188 17.16 15.61 2.42
N GLY A 189 16.54 16.76 2.61
CA GLY A 189 15.63 17.37 1.64
C GLY A 189 14.20 16.86 1.70
N ARG A 190 13.41 17.14 0.67
CA ARG A 190 11.96 16.88 0.66
C ARG A 190 11.66 15.45 0.21
N ALA A 191 10.71 14.81 0.91
CA ALA A 191 10.22 13.48 0.54
C ALA A 191 9.41 13.47 -0.77
N HIS A 192 8.70 14.57 -1.06
CA HIS A 192 7.77 14.68 -2.18
C HIS A 192 7.84 16.08 -2.82
N PRO A 193 7.20 16.29 -3.99
CA PRO A 193 7.13 17.60 -4.60
C PRO A 193 6.54 18.64 -3.65
N GLU A 194 7.01 19.87 -3.81
CA GLU A 194 6.53 20.99 -3.04
C GLU A 194 4.99 21.13 -3.14
N PRO A 195 4.28 21.47 -2.04
CA PRO A 195 2.85 21.72 -2.09
C PRO A 195 2.42 22.65 -3.22
N SER A 196 3.19 23.71 -3.49
CA SER A 196 2.96 24.65 -4.60
C SER A 196 2.82 23.95 -5.95
N ARG A 197 3.70 22.98 -6.26
CA ARG A 197 3.70 22.20 -7.51
C ARG A 197 2.48 21.29 -7.64
N ARG A 198 1.90 20.91 -6.50
CA ARG A 198 0.75 20.01 -6.36
C ARG A 198 -0.57 20.74 -6.12
N THR A 199 -0.59 22.07 -6.27
CA THR A 199 -1.81 22.87 -6.14
C THR A 199 -2.44 23.10 -7.53
N PRO A 200 -3.78 22.99 -7.66
CA PRO A 200 -4.48 23.39 -8.88
C PRO A 200 -4.06 24.78 -9.37
N GLY A 201 -3.72 24.89 -10.65
CA GLY A 201 -3.25 26.14 -11.27
C GLY A 201 -1.72 26.25 -11.42
N HIS A 202 -0.94 25.40 -10.75
CA HIS A 202 0.50 25.31 -11.04
C HIS A 202 0.75 24.61 -12.39
N LYS A 203 1.79 25.02 -13.13
CA LYS A 203 2.14 24.46 -14.45
C LYS A 203 2.33 22.93 -14.45
N ASP A 204 2.91 22.40 -13.36
CA ASP A 204 3.20 20.98 -13.21
C ASP A 204 2.00 20.17 -12.69
N TYR A 205 0.96 20.85 -12.17
CA TYR A 205 -0.17 20.19 -11.50
C TYR A 205 -0.86 19.18 -12.40
N LYS A 206 -1.10 19.56 -13.67
CA LYS A 206 -1.81 18.71 -14.62
C LYS A 206 -1.10 17.39 -14.87
N TRP A 207 0.24 17.39 -14.93
CA TRP A 207 1.03 16.18 -15.10
C TRP A 207 1.11 15.37 -13.81
N LEU A 208 1.32 16.06 -12.67
CA LEU A 208 1.42 15.42 -11.37
C LEU A 208 0.10 14.75 -10.93
N ALA A 209 -1.04 15.39 -11.19
CA ALA A 209 -2.36 14.90 -10.76
C ALA A 209 -3.00 13.90 -11.75
N ASP A 210 -2.41 13.68 -12.93
CA ASP A 210 -2.95 12.74 -13.91
C ASP A 210 -2.82 11.30 -13.42
N PRO A 211 -3.92 10.54 -13.19
CA PRO A 211 -3.83 9.18 -12.70
C PRO A 211 -3.21 8.25 -13.76
N LYS A 212 -1.90 8.01 -13.65
CA LYS A 212 -1.14 7.10 -14.52
C LYS A 212 -1.37 5.62 -14.20
N VAL A 213 -2.38 5.30 -13.39
CA VAL A 213 -2.73 3.94 -12.97
C VAL A 213 -2.93 2.99 -14.17
N LYS A 214 -3.40 3.50 -15.32
CA LYS A 214 -3.52 2.72 -16.56
C LYS A 214 -2.18 2.28 -17.15
N GLU A 215 -1.11 3.07 -16.99
CA GLU A 215 0.25 2.72 -17.43
C GLU A 215 0.89 1.64 -16.51
N VAL A 216 0.45 1.55 -15.25
CA VAL A 216 0.91 0.52 -14.29
C VAL A 216 0.10 -0.77 -14.41
N MET A 217 -1.22 -0.66 -14.53
CA MET A 217 -2.12 -1.84 -14.65
C MET A 217 -2.00 -2.56 -16.00
N SER A 218 -1.45 -1.92 -17.03
CA SER A 218 -1.16 -2.58 -18.32
C SER A 218 0.10 -3.44 -18.29
N VAL A 219 0.89 -3.40 -17.20
CA VAL A 219 2.12 -4.19 -17.05
C VAL A 219 1.93 -5.11 -15.84
N SER A 220 1.29 -6.26 -16.08
CA SER A 220 0.95 -7.23 -15.03
C SER A 220 2.13 -8.11 -14.58
N ASN A 221 3.31 -7.97 -15.20
CA ASN A 221 4.50 -8.72 -14.83
C ASN A 221 5.59 -7.78 -14.23
N PRO A 222 6.05 -8.01 -12.98
CA PRO A 222 7.18 -7.27 -12.39
C PRO A 222 8.44 -7.26 -13.26
N GLU A 223 8.66 -8.32 -14.04
CA GLU A 223 9.78 -8.42 -14.99
C GLU A 223 9.60 -7.48 -16.19
N GLU A 224 8.38 -7.33 -16.72
CA GLU A 224 8.06 -6.35 -17.77
C GLU A 224 8.12 -4.91 -17.25
N ILE A 225 7.83 -4.65 -15.97
CA ILE A 225 8.03 -3.32 -15.37
C ILE A 225 9.52 -2.99 -15.35
N LYS A 226 10.35 -3.95 -14.91
CA LYS A 226 11.81 -3.79 -14.89
C LYS A 226 12.37 -3.64 -16.31
N GLU A 227 11.82 -4.39 -17.27
CA GLU A 227 12.20 -4.32 -18.68
C GLU A 227 11.73 -3.02 -19.35
N TYR A 228 10.50 -2.55 -19.10
CA TYR A 228 9.97 -1.27 -19.58
C TYR A 228 10.76 -0.08 -19.01
N ILE A 229 11.06 -0.09 -17.71
CA ILE A 229 11.90 0.93 -17.08
C ILE A 229 13.33 0.88 -17.65
N SER A 230 13.89 -0.32 -17.89
CA SER A 230 15.23 -0.48 -18.47
C SER A 230 15.30 -0.09 -19.96
N THR A 231 14.26 -0.34 -20.75
CA THR A 231 14.21 0.02 -22.17
C THR A 231 14.01 1.51 -22.37
N LEU A 232 13.28 2.18 -21.46
CA LEU A 232 13.25 3.64 -21.38
C LEU A 232 14.62 4.23 -20.97
N ALA A 233 15.44 3.50 -20.21
CA ALA A 233 16.80 3.91 -19.86
C ALA A 233 17.79 3.76 -21.03
N VAL A 234 17.54 2.85 -21.97
CA VAL A 234 18.44 2.58 -23.12
C VAL A 234 18.07 3.39 -24.36
N SER A 235 16.81 3.80 -24.56
CA SER A 235 16.37 4.47 -25.80
C SER A 235 16.79 5.94 -25.96
N LYS A 236 17.60 6.50 -25.04
CA LYS A 236 18.05 7.90 -25.08
C LYS A 236 19.54 8.10 -24.76
N ASN A 237 20.37 7.12 -25.11
CA ASN A 237 21.78 7.37 -25.40
C ASN A 237 21.96 7.66 -26.89
#